data_AF-A0A7W1WUL0-F1
#
_entry.id   AF-A0A7W1WUL0-F1
#
_cell.length_a   1.000
_cell.length_b   1.000
_cell.length_c   1.000
_cell.angle_alpha   90.00
_cell.angle_beta   90.00
_cell.angle_gamma   90.00
#
_symmetry.space_group_name_H-M   'P 1'
#
loop_
_entity.id
_entity.type
_entity.pdbx_description
1 polymer ?
#
loop_
_entity_poly.entity_id
_entity_poly.type
_entity_poly.pdbx_seq_one_letter_code
_entity_poly.pdbx_strand_id
1 'polypeptide(L)'
;MVNQITAQDWELERDFQHRILPELDHAPWVLRLTEYKDKPAPVLVIKKRIYTGDSPYGGEQAEGKSMLKDQGLLYGQPLRRCLPALRKILSRVNDVAGIPLELQRFFNKDRIQYRGNLPLDEESGAKLALIFKLQERVADLDRVELMAWRVERFSREEAVYWFTRATQYGEAASRWALAGMRIMLGGQPGDEEIQHMLTKLRK
;
A
#
# COMPACT_ATOMS: atom_id res chain seq x y z
N MET A 1 33.20 5.29 8.09
CA MET A 1 32.75 6.00 6.88
C MET A 1 31.59 6.89 7.29
N VAL A 2 31.77 8.21 7.25
CA VAL A 2 30.74 9.18 7.61
C VAL A 2 29.78 9.27 6.42
N ASN A 3 28.52 8.86 6.60
CA ASN A 3 27.49 9.07 5.60
C ASN A 3 27.33 10.58 5.39
N GLN A 4 27.68 11.08 4.22
CA GLN A 4 27.37 12.44 3.83
C GLN A 4 25.86 12.51 3.61
N ILE A 5 25.13 13.11 4.56
CA ILE A 5 23.71 13.42 4.43
C ILE A 5 23.58 14.44 3.31
N THR A 6 22.83 14.12 2.25
CA THR A 6 22.66 15.01 1.11
C THR A 6 21.65 16.11 1.43
N ALA A 7 21.69 17.24 0.72
CA ALA A 7 20.70 18.32 0.89
C ALA A 7 19.25 17.82 0.72
N GLN A 8 19.05 16.84 -0.16
CA GLN A 8 17.77 16.20 -0.38
C GLN A 8 17.29 15.38 0.84
N ASP A 9 18.20 14.73 1.55
CA ASP A 9 17.87 13.98 2.77
C ASP A 9 17.44 14.94 3.90
N TRP A 10 18.08 16.11 4.00
CA TRP A 10 17.71 17.16 4.95
C TRP A 10 16.31 17.74 4.68
N GLU A 11 15.99 17.99 3.41
CA GLU A 11 14.65 18.45 3.01
C GLU A 11 13.58 17.40 3.32
N LEU A 12 13.85 16.13 3.03
CA LEU A 12 12.93 15.03 3.34
C LEU A 12 12.69 14.87 4.84
N GLU A 13 13.75 14.98 5.65
CA GLU A 13 13.62 14.92 7.11
C GLU A 13 12.79 16.11 7.63
N ARG A 14 13.04 17.32 7.12
CA ARG A 14 12.26 18.51 7.50
C ARG A 14 10.79 18.38 7.11
N ASP A 15 10.51 17.97 5.88
CA ASP A 15 9.14 17.72 5.39
C ASP A 15 8.47 16.64 6.24
N PHE A 16 9.21 15.60 6.60
CA PHE A 16 8.71 14.55 7.48
C PHE A 16 8.28 15.10 8.84
N GLN A 17 9.16 15.82 9.53
CA GLN A 17 8.90 16.33 10.88
C GLN A 17 7.74 17.33 10.93
N HIS A 18 7.63 18.22 9.94
CA HIS A 18 6.67 19.32 10.01
C HIS A 18 5.34 19.06 9.30
N ARG A 19 5.30 18.17 8.30
CA ARG A 19 4.11 17.95 7.47
C ARG A 19 3.56 16.54 7.55
N ILE A 20 4.41 15.53 7.66
CA ILE A 20 3.99 14.11 7.58
C ILE A 20 3.74 13.52 8.96
N LEU A 21 4.62 13.79 9.92
CA LEU A 21 4.52 13.27 11.28
C LEU A 21 3.20 13.67 11.96
N PRO A 22 2.70 14.92 11.87
CA PRO A 22 1.43 15.31 12.49
C PRO A 22 0.21 14.53 11.97
N GLU A 23 0.24 14.08 10.71
CA GLU A 23 -0.87 13.37 10.07
C GLU A 23 -0.98 11.91 10.55
N LEU A 24 0.10 11.33 11.10
CA LEU A 24 0.14 9.91 11.47
C LEU A 24 -0.87 9.53 12.55
N ASP A 25 -1.14 10.43 13.51
CA ASP A 25 -2.02 10.14 14.65
C ASP A 25 -3.47 9.92 14.22
N HIS A 26 -3.90 10.63 13.17
CA HIS A 26 -5.27 10.59 12.65
C HIS A 26 -5.43 9.77 11.38
N ALA A 27 -4.32 9.38 10.72
CA ALA A 27 -4.37 8.61 9.49
C ALA A 27 -5.11 7.27 9.68
N PRO A 28 -6.12 6.95 8.84
CA PRO A 28 -6.84 5.69 8.90
C PRO A 28 -5.95 4.49 8.52
N TRP A 29 -4.89 4.75 7.75
CA TRP A 29 -3.93 3.76 7.32
C TRP A 29 -2.50 4.24 7.51
N VAL A 30 -1.60 3.30 7.76
CA VAL A 30 -0.17 3.56 7.93
C VAL A 30 0.63 2.58 7.08
N LEU A 31 1.52 3.11 6.24
CA LEU A 31 2.54 2.33 5.55
C LEU A 31 3.84 2.38 6.35
N ARG A 32 4.20 1.25 6.95
CA ARG A 32 5.47 1.11 7.66
C ARG A 32 6.54 0.56 6.74
N LEU A 33 7.67 1.26 6.65
CA LEU A 33 8.89 0.82 6.00
C LEU A 33 9.86 0.31 7.05
N THR A 34 10.20 -0.97 7.01
CA THR A 34 11.01 -1.63 8.03
C THR A 34 11.93 -2.68 7.42
N GLU A 35 12.74 -3.33 8.26
CA GLU A 35 13.56 -4.49 7.89
C GLU A 35 13.21 -5.66 8.80
N TYR A 36 13.08 -6.85 8.23
CA TYR A 36 12.93 -8.11 8.98
C TYR A 36 14.12 -9.00 8.68
N LYS A 37 14.64 -9.70 9.70
CA LYS A 37 15.85 -10.54 9.62
C LYS A 37 15.78 -11.61 8.52
N ASP A 38 14.57 -12.08 8.21
CA ASP A 38 14.29 -13.20 7.31
C ASP A 38 13.78 -12.76 5.91
N LYS A 39 13.80 -11.45 5.59
CA LYS A 39 13.24 -10.93 4.34
C LYS A 39 14.17 -9.89 3.68
N PRO A 40 14.23 -9.84 2.34
CA PRO A 40 15.02 -8.82 1.65
C PRO A 40 14.45 -7.44 1.93
N ALA A 41 15.32 -6.52 2.33
CA ALA A 41 14.94 -5.15 2.66
C ALA A 41 14.64 -4.30 1.40
N PRO A 42 13.73 -3.31 1.50
CA PRO A 42 12.85 -3.07 2.65
C PRO A 42 11.63 -4.01 2.66
N VAL A 43 11.03 -4.13 3.84
CA VAL A 43 9.69 -4.71 4.02
C VAL A 43 8.70 -3.57 4.22
N LEU A 44 7.72 -3.50 3.33
CA LEU A 44 6.55 -2.63 3.52
C LEU A 44 5.50 -3.40 4.30
N VAL A 45 4.93 -2.79 5.33
CA VAL A 45 3.80 -3.33 6.10
C VAL A 45 2.67 -2.33 6.07
N ILE A 46 1.53 -2.73 5.52
CA ILE A 46 0.33 -1.89 5.49
C ILE A 46 -0.52 -2.19 6.72
N LYS A 47 -0.87 -1.15 7.46
CA LYS A 47 -1.63 -1.24 8.71
C LYS A 47 -2.91 -0.41 8.60
N LYS A 48 -4.03 -0.96 9.08
CA LYS A 48 -5.31 -0.24 9.22
C LYS A 48 -5.52 0.14 10.68
N ARG A 49 -5.95 1.37 10.92
CA ARG A 49 -6.40 1.82 12.25
C ARG A 49 -7.79 1.27 12.55
N ILE A 50 -7.94 0.73 13.75
CA ILE A 50 -9.20 0.20 14.28
C ILE A 50 -9.45 0.85 15.63
N TYR A 51 -10.65 1.33 15.87
CA TYR A 51 -11.05 1.93 17.14
C TYR A 51 -11.79 0.88 17.98
N THR A 52 -11.33 0.64 19.22
CA THR A 52 -12.01 -0.30 20.12
C THR A 52 -13.32 0.30 20.60
N GLY A 53 -14.46 -0.26 20.20
CA GLY A 53 -15.79 0.29 20.51
C GLY A 53 -16.65 0.50 19.27
N ASP A 54 -16.06 0.46 18.07
CA ASP A 54 -16.81 0.39 16.82
C ASP A 54 -17.54 -0.96 16.73
N SER A 55 -18.78 -0.98 17.18
CA SER A 55 -19.75 -2.00 16.80
C SER A 55 -19.98 -1.91 15.29
N PRO A 56 -20.03 -3.03 14.54
CA PRO A 56 -20.45 -3.03 13.13
C PRO A 56 -21.90 -2.53 12.94
N TYR A 57 -22.65 -2.37 14.02
CA TYR A 57 -23.96 -1.74 14.09
C TYR A 57 -23.83 -0.45 14.90
N GLY A 58 -23.75 0.69 14.20
CA GLY A 58 -23.46 2.02 14.75
C GLY A 58 -24.06 2.27 16.13
N GLY A 59 -23.20 2.26 17.14
CA GLY A 59 -23.47 2.73 18.50
C GLY A 59 -22.44 3.79 18.84
N GLU A 60 -22.80 4.69 19.75
CA GLU A 60 -22.05 5.89 20.16
C GLU A 60 -20.53 5.69 20.23
N GLN A 61 -19.80 6.69 19.74
CA GLN A 61 -18.34 6.79 19.80
C GLN A 61 -17.87 6.77 21.26
N ALA A 62 -17.68 5.58 21.81
CA ALA A 62 -16.87 5.43 23.02
C ALA A 62 -15.45 5.92 22.70
N GLU A 63 -14.81 6.59 23.65
CA GLU A 63 -13.39 7.00 23.61
C GLU A 63 -12.47 5.76 23.56
N GLY A 64 -12.54 5.06 22.45
CA GLY A 64 -11.88 3.80 22.21
C GLY A 64 -10.41 4.01 21.96
N LYS A 65 -9.57 3.18 22.58
CA LYS A 65 -8.16 3.10 22.20
C LYS A 65 -8.08 2.71 20.72
N SER A 66 -7.42 3.54 19.91
CA SER A 66 -7.11 3.16 18.53
C SER A 66 -5.91 2.21 18.50
N MET A 67 -5.97 1.21 17.62
CA MET A 67 -4.85 0.31 17.36
C MET A 67 -4.60 0.12 15.87
N LEU A 68 -3.35 -0.09 15.50
CA LEU A 68 -2.95 -0.38 14.13
C LEU A 68 -2.84 -1.89 13.92
N LYS A 69 -3.72 -2.45 13.09
CA LYS A 69 -3.74 -3.87 12.73
C LYS A 69 -3.05 -4.09 11.37
N ASP A 70 -2.13 -5.05 11.33
CA ASP A 70 -1.44 -5.45 10.10
C ASP A 70 -2.43 -6.04 9.10
N GLN A 71 -2.40 -5.53 7.86
CA GLN A 71 -3.26 -5.98 6.77
C GLN A 71 -2.47 -6.69 5.66
N GLY A 72 -1.16 -6.56 5.62
CA GLY A 72 -0.32 -7.28 4.66
C GLY A 72 1.10 -6.75 4.64
N LEU A 73 1.92 -7.41 3.83
CA LEU A 73 3.32 -7.02 3.62
C LEU A 73 3.75 -7.19 2.16
N LEU A 74 4.73 -6.41 1.75
CA LEU A 74 5.31 -6.45 0.40
C LEU A 74 6.82 -6.22 0.48
N TYR A 75 7.59 -7.11 -0.15
CA TYR A 75 9.05 -7.06 -0.13
C TYR A 75 9.64 -7.76 -1.36
N GLY A 76 10.95 -7.66 -1.56
CA GLY A 76 11.67 -8.41 -2.60
C GLY A 76 11.26 -8.08 -4.03
N GLN A 77 11.18 -9.10 -4.89
CA GLN A 77 10.83 -8.92 -6.31
C GLN A 77 9.40 -8.40 -6.54
N PRO A 78 8.36 -8.89 -5.83
CA PRO A 78 7.03 -8.29 -5.91
C PRO A 78 7.03 -6.78 -5.61
N LEU A 79 7.78 -6.34 -4.59
CA LEU A 79 7.93 -4.92 -4.29
C LEU A 79 8.53 -4.14 -5.46
N ARG A 80 9.63 -4.63 -6.03
CA ARG A 80 10.31 -3.97 -7.17
C ARG A 80 9.38 -3.83 -8.37
N ARG A 81 8.58 -4.87 -8.64
CA ARG A 81 7.63 -4.91 -9.75
C ARG A 81 6.46 -3.95 -9.54
N CYS A 82 5.93 -3.87 -8.33
CA CYS A 82 4.84 -2.96 -8.01
C CYS A 82 5.28 -1.51 -7.85
N LEU A 83 6.57 -1.23 -7.61
CA LEU A 83 7.08 0.08 -7.20
C LEU A 83 6.56 1.27 -8.03
N PRO A 84 6.48 1.20 -9.38
CA PRO A 84 5.92 2.30 -10.17
C PRO A 84 4.46 2.62 -9.82
N ALA A 85 3.61 1.59 -9.67
CA ALA A 85 2.21 1.76 -9.30
C ALA A 85 2.07 2.28 -7.85
N LEU A 86 2.88 1.74 -6.90
CA LEU A 86 2.87 2.21 -5.51
C LEU A 86 3.24 3.69 -5.43
N ARG A 87 4.27 4.14 -6.16
CA ARG A 87 4.67 5.55 -6.21
C ARG A 87 3.54 6.45 -6.70
N LYS A 88 2.76 5.99 -7.68
CA LYS A 88 1.62 6.76 -8.23
C LYS A 88 0.44 6.84 -7.26
N ILE A 89 0.19 5.79 -6.48
CA ILE A 89 -0.79 5.83 -5.38
C ILE A 89 -0.30 6.82 -4.32
N LEU A 90 0.95 6.69 -3.89
CA LEU A 90 1.55 7.54 -2.87
C LEU A 90 1.62 9.02 -3.25
N SER A 91 1.74 9.34 -4.55
CA SER A 91 1.73 10.73 -5.02
C SER A 91 0.39 11.44 -4.97
N ARG A 92 -0.69 10.71 -4.67
CA ARG A 92 -2.03 11.28 -4.50
C ARG A 92 -2.44 11.48 -3.05
N VAL A 93 -1.59 11.07 -2.11
CA VAL A 93 -1.87 11.23 -0.69
C VAL A 93 -1.73 12.70 -0.32
N ASN A 94 -2.80 13.23 0.26
CA ASN A 94 -2.87 14.59 0.74
C ASN A 94 -3.03 14.61 2.27
N ASP A 95 -2.70 15.74 2.88
CA ASP A 95 -3.08 16.03 4.26
C ASP A 95 -4.59 16.31 4.37
N VAL A 96 -5.05 16.56 5.60
CA VAL A 96 -6.46 16.92 5.88
C VAL A 96 -6.94 18.18 5.16
N ALA A 97 -6.05 19.08 4.75
CA ALA A 97 -6.37 20.28 4.01
C ALA A 97 -6.37 20.08 2.49
N GLY A 98 -6.09 18.85 2.02
CA GLY A 98 -6.02 18.51 0.60
C GLY A 98 -4.69 18.89 -0.06
N ILE A 99 -3.65 19.18 0.71
CA ILE A 99 -2.32 19.52 0.21
C ILE A 99 -1.50 18.23 0.04
N PRO A 100 -0.85 18.01 -1.13
CA PRO A 100 -0.04 16.82 -1.36
C PRO A 100 1.10 16.65 -0.36
N LEU A 101 1.20 15.46 0.25
CA LEU A 101 2.29 15.08 1.17
C LEU A 101 3.55 14.58 0.45
N GLU A 102 3.46 14.38 -0.87
CA GLU A 102 4.57 13.93 -1.73
C GLU A 102 5.28 12.65 -1.28
N LEU A 103 4.53 11.70 -0.71
CA LEU A 103 5.06 10.47 -0.11
C LEU A 103 5.87 9.59 -1.09
N GLN A 104 5.66 9.74 -2.40
CA GLN A 104 6.47 9.09 -3.44
C GLN A 104 7.96 9.45 -3.37
N ARG A 105 8.33 10.58 -2.74
CA ARG A 105 9.73 11.00 -2.59
C ARG A 105 10.53 10.06 -1.67
N PHE A 106 9.86 9.34 -0.75
CA PHE A 106 10.49 8.30 0.08
C PHE A 106 10.76 6.99 -0.69
N PHE A 107 10.26 6.87 -1.92
CA PHE A 107 10.30 5.66 -2.74
C PHE A 107 11.17 5.85 -3.98
N ASN A 108 12.44 6.22 -3.81
CA ASN A 108 13.38 6.40 -4.93
C ASN A 108 13.50 5.15 -5.81
N LYS A 109 13.72 5.35 -7.12
CA LYS A 109 13.70 4.27 -8.13
C LYS A 109 14.74 3.18 -7.85
N ASP A 110 15.90 3.57 -7.31
CA ASP A 110 17.03 2.66 -7.14
C ASP A 110 17.04 1.97 -5.77
N ARG A 111 16.70 2.71 -4.70
CA ARG A 111 16.68 2.19 -3.33
C ARG A 111 15.76 2.99 -2.43
N ILE A 112 14.93 2.27 -1.69
CA ILE A 112 14.11 2.82 -0.61
C ILE A 112 14.93 2.80 0.68
N GLN A 113 15.45 3.96 1.09
CA GLN A 113 16.31 4.09 2.26
C GLN A 113 15.55 4.38 3.56
N TYR A 114 14.46 5.15 3.47
CA TYR A 114 13.66 5.54 4.61
C TYR A 114 13.12 4.33 5.40
N ARG A 115 13.13 4.46 6.72
CA ARG A 115 12.55 3.50 7.68
C ARG A 115 11.70 4.28 8.67
N GLY A 116 10.43 3.92 8.77
CA GLY A 116 9.47 4.67 9.56
C GLY A 116 8.06 4.46 9.05
N ASN A 117 7.15 5.32 9.50
CA ASN A 117 5.74 5.26 9.15
C ASN A 117 5.39 6.40 8.21
N LEU A 118 4.51 6.13 7.24
CA LEU A 118 3.91 7.15 6.39
C LEU A 118 2.38 7.08 6.55
N PRO A 119 1.70 8.22 6.72
CA PRO A 119 0.25 8.30 6.80
C PRO A 119 -0.36 8.01 5.43
N LEU A 120 -1.53 7.39 5.41
CA LEU A 120 -2.30 7.15 4.19
C LEU A 120 -3.78 7.45 4.47
N ASP A 121 -4.43 8.05 3.47
CA ASP A 121 -5.90 8.15 3.42
C ASP A 121 -6.55 6.78 3.18
N GLU A 122 -7.90 6.74 3.24
CA GLU A 122 -8.66 5.49 3.08
C GLU A 122 -8.49 4.87 1.69
N GLU A 123 -8.40 5.67 0.63
CA GLU A 123 -8.27 5.17 -0.75
C GLU A 123 -6.89 4.55 -0.96
N SER A 124 -5.84 5.29 -0.65
CA SER A 124 -4.44 4.88 -0.81
C SER A 124 -4.14 3.67 0.08
N GLY A 125 -4.63 3.68 1.32
CA GLY A 125 -4.55 2.54 2.24
C GLY A 125 -5.21 1.29 1.70
N ALA A 126 -6.47 1.39 1.25
CA ALA A 126 -7.22 0.25 0.70
C ALA A 126 -6.57 -0.30 -0.58
N LYS A 127 -6.10 0.56 -1.50
CA LYS A 127 -5.39 0.14 -2.71
C LYS A 127 -4.13 -0.63 -2.39
N LEU A 128 -3.27 -0.10 -1.52
CA LEU A 128 -2.02 -0.76 -1.14
C LEU A 128 -2.30 -2.08 -0.41
N ALA A 129 -3.26 -2.11 0.51
CA ALA A 129 -3.65 -3.33 1.20
C ALA A 129 -4.15 -4.41 0.25
N LEU A 130 -4.97 -4.03 -0.74
CA LEU A 130 -5.45 -4.94 -1.76
C LEU A 130 -4.31 -5.48 -2.64
N ILE A 131 -3.37 -4.64 -3.08
CA ILE A 131 -2.18 -5.08 -3.82
C ILE A 131 -1.37 -6.09 -3.00
N PHE A 132 -1.17 -5.80 -1.70
CA PHE A 132 -0.37 -6.65 -0.81
C PHE A 132 -1.01 -8.03 -0.63
N LYS A 133 -2.34 -8.12 -0.61
CA LYS A 133 -3.07 -9.39 -0.61
C LYS A 133 -3.04 -10.11 -1.95
N LEU A 134 -3.24 -9.39 -3.05
CA LEU A 134 -3.35 -9.99 -4.38
C LEU A 134 -2.04 -10.65 -4.83
N GLN A 135 -0.89 -10.07 -4.51
CA GLN A 135 0.41 -10.65 -4.89
C GLN A 135 0.77 -11.93 -4.12
N GLU A 136 0.17 -12.18 -2.95
CA GLU A 136 0.48 -13.36 -2.14
C GLU A 136 0.29 -14.65 -2.96
N ARG A 137 1.31 -15.52 -2.96
CA ARG A 137 1.31 -16.81 -3.66
C ARG A 137 1.17 -16.70 -5.19
N VAL A 138 1.48 -15.55 -5.79
CA VAL A 138 1.57 -15.38 -7.25
C VAL A 138 3.04 -15.39 -7.67
N ALA A 139 3.46 -16.44 -8.38
CA ALA A 139 4.85 -16.58 -8.84
C ALA A 139 5.15 -15.72 -10.07
N ASP A 140 4.14 -15.50 -10.92
CA ASP A 140 4.24 -14.70 -12.13
C ASP A 140 4.28 -13.19 -11.78
N LEU A 141 5.47 -12.62 -11.89
CA LEU A 141 5.74 -11.24 -11.52
C LEU A 141 5.09 -10.20 -12.44
N ASP A 142 4.81 -10.56 -13.68
CA ASP A 142 4.15 -9.66 -14.62
C ASP A 142 2.66 -9.57 -14.30
N ARG A 143 2.06 -10.68 -13.84
CA ARG A 143 0.71 -10.65 -13.25
C ARG A 143 0.65 -9.79 -12.00
N VAL A 144 1.66 -9.90 -11.12
CA VAL A 144 1.77 -9.06 -9.91
C VAL A 144 1.81 -7.57 -10.28
N GLU A 145 2.62 -7.20 -11.27
CA GLU A 145 2.71 -5.82 -11.76
C GLU A 145 1.41 -5.34 -12.40
N LEU A 146 0.76 -6.18 -13.22
CA LEU A 146 -0.48 -5.82 -13.91
C LEU A 146 -1.62 -5.58 -12.91
N MET A 147 -1.73 -6.43 -11.88
CA MET A 147 -2.69 -6.24 -10.79
C MET A 147 -2.45 -4.90 -10.09
N ALA A 148 -1.20 -4.55 -9.78
CA ALA A 148 -0.87 -3.29 -9.12
C ALA A 148 -1.30 -2.08 -9.95
N TRP A 149 -1.04 -2.08 -11.26
CA TRP A 149 -1.47 -1.01 -12.15
C TRP A 149 -2.98 -0.88 -12.28
N ARG A 150 -3.71 -2.01 -12.28
CA ARG A 150 -5.18 -1.96 -12.35
C ARG A 150 -5.79 -1.49 -11.04
N VAL A 151 -5.26 -1.93 -9.90
CA VAL A 151 -5.72 -1.45 -8.58
C VAL A 151 -5.39 0.04 -8.38
N GLU A 152 -4.27 0.54 -8.91
CA GLU A 152 -3.96 1.99 -8.88
C GLU A 152 -5.10 2.84 -9.45
N ARG A 153 -5.81 2.33 -10.46
CA ARG A 153 -6.89 3.02 -11.16
C ARG A 153 -8.26 2.89 -10.51
N PHE A 154 -8.39 2.05 -9.49
CA PHE A 154 -9.66 1.90 -8.78
C PHE A 154 -10.10 3.23 -8.17
N SER A 155 -11.41 3.44 -8.06
CA SER A 155 -11.93 4.48 -7.16
C SER A 155 -11.69 4.09 -5.70
N ARG A 156 -11.94 5.04 -4.80
CA ARG A 156 -11.98 4.77 -3.35
C ARG A 156 -12.94 3.63 -3.02
N GLU A 157 -14.16 3.69 -3.56
CA GLU A 157 -15.24 2.74 -3.29
C GLU A 157 -14.86 1.34 -3.79
N GLU A 158 -14.30 1.24 -5.00
CA GLU A 158 -13.85 -0.02 -5.56
C GLU A 158 -12.74 -0.65 -4.72
N ALA A 159 -11.73 0.14 -4.32
CA ALA A 159 -10.63 -0.34 -3.50
C ALA A 159 -11.12 -0.86 -2.14
N VAL A 160 -11.97 -0.10 -1.46
CA VAL A 160 -12.55 -0.49 -0.15
C VAL A 160 -13.45 -1.72 -0.29
N TYR A 161 -14.34 -1.74 -1.30
CA TYR A 161 -15.23 -2.85 -1.55
C TYR A 161 -14.46 -4.15 -1.77
N TRP A 162 -13.52 -4.14 -2.71
CA TRP A 162 -12.76 -5.34 -3.05
C TRP A 162 -11.84 -5.80 -1.91
N PHE A 163 -11.20 -4.87 -1.18
CA PHE A 163 -10.42 -5.22 0.00
C PHE A 163 -11.28 -5.90 1.08
N THR A 164 -12.49 -5.40 1.31
CA THR A 164 -13.45 -5.97 2.25
C THR A 164 -13.84 -7.40 1.82
N ARG A 165 -14.19 -7.61 0.54
CA ARG A 165 -14.48 -8.96 -0.01
C ARG A 165 -13.30 -9.91 0.18
N ALA A 166 -12.09 -9.43 -0.02
CA ALA A 166 -10.86 -10.21 0.09
C ALA A 166 -10.45 -10.55 1.54
N THR A 167 -11.06 -9.93 2.57
CA THR A 167 -10.56 -10.07 3.96
C THR A 167 -11.61 -10.30 5.05
N GLN A 168 -12.88 -9.98 4.83
CA GLN A 168 -13.89 -9.92 5.91
C GLN A 168 -15.06 -10.91 5.78
N TYR A 169 -15.11 -11.75 4.75
CA TYR A 169 -16.26 -12.64 4.47
C TYR A 169 -16.01 -14.12 4.83
N GLY A 170 -15.06 -14.37 5.74
CA GLY A 170 -14.64 -15.71 6.13
C GLY A 170 -13.66 -16.35 5.14
N GLU A 171 -12.95 -17.37 5.60
CA GLU A 171 -11.77 -17.90 4.89
C GLU A 171 -12.07 -18.34 3.45
N ALA A 172 -13.11 -19.17 3.25
CA ALA A 172 -13.43 -19.70 1.93
C ALA A 172 -13.80 -18.59 0.94
N ALA A 173 -14.73 -17.70 1.32
CA ALA A 173 -15.21 -16.64 0.44
C ALA A 173 -14.10 -15.62 0.12
N SER A 174 -13.28 -15.25 1.11
CA SER A 174 -12.14 -14.36 0.90
C SER A 174 -11.07 -14.98 -0.01
N ARG A 175 -10.78 -16.29 0.13
CA ARG A 175 -9.88 -16.99 -0.80
C ARG A 175 -10.44 -17.02 -2.22
N TRP A 176 -11.73 -17.27 -2.41
CA TRP A 176 -12.35 -17.27 -3.73
C TRP A 176 -12.36 -15.88 -4.37
N ALA A 177 -12.66 -14.84 -3.59
CA ALA A 177 -12.57 -13.46 -4.04
C ALA A 177 -11.14 -13.13 -4.52
N LEU A 178 -10.11 -13.47 -3.73
CA LEU A 178 -8.71 -13.27 -4.12
C LEU A 178 -8.35 -14.04 -5.40
N ALA A 179 -8.77 -15.30 -5.52
CA ALA A 179 -8.51 -16.09 -6.72
C ALA A 179 -9.17 -15.48 -7.96
N GLY A 180 -10.45 -15.13 -7.89
CA GLY A 180 -11.18 -14.50 -8.99
C GLY A 180 -10.58 -13.15 -9.38
N MET A 181 -10.23 -12.31 -8.40
CA MET A 181 -9.59 -11.02 -8.64
C MET A 181 -8.21 -11.16 -9.28
N ARG A 182 -7.40 -12.14 -8.88
CA ARG A 182 -6.10 -12.40 -9.52
C ARG A 182 -6.23 -12.73 -11.00
N ILE A 183 -7.29 -13.43 -11.38
CA ILE A 183 -7.59 -13.71 -12.79
C ILE A 183 -8.11 -12.45 -13.49
N MET A 184 -9.10 -11.78 -12.91
CA MET A 184 -9.72 -10.58 -13.50
C MET A 184 -8.72 -9.44 -13.71
N LEU A 185 -7.81 -9.23 -12.76
CA LEU A 185 -6.86 -8.12 -12.75
C LEU A 185 -5.50 -8.50 -13.32
N GLY A 186 -5.03 -9.72 -13.07
CA GLY A 186 -3.72 -10.18 -13.51
C GLY A 186 -3.73 -11.03 -14.78
N GLY A 187 -4.90 -11.40 -15.32
CA GLY A 187 -4.99 -12.37 -16.41
C GLY A 187 -4.71 -13.81 -15.95
N GLN A 188 -4.73 -14.73 -16.92
CA GLN A 188 -4.39 -16.14 -16.70
C GLN A 188 -2.86 -16.32 -16.58
N PRO A 189 -2.36 -17.28 -15.77
CA PRO A 189 -0.93 -17.60 -15.74
C PRO A 189 -0.39 -17.94 -17.14
N GLY A 190 0.73 -17.32 -17.53
CA GLY A 190 1.40 -17.61 -18.81
C GLY A 190 0.75 -16.99 -20.05
N ASP A 191 -0.24 -16.11 -19.89
CA ASP A 191 -0.88 -15.40 -21.00
C ASP A 191 0.04 -14.31 -21.58
N GLU A 192 0.43 -14.43 -22.85
CA GLU A 192 1.34 -13.50 -23.53
C GLU A 192 0.76 -12.08 -23.66
N GLU A 193 -0.57 -11.91 -23.59
CA GLU A 193 -1.20 -10.59 -23.64
C GLU A 193 -0.88 -9.74 -22.41
N ILE A 194 -0.46 -10.35 -21.29
CA ILE A 194 -0.04 -9.62 -20.08
C ILE A 194 1.12 -8.67 -20.41
N GLN A 195 2.11 -9.10 -21.19
CA GLN A 195 3.26 -8.26 -21.57
C GLN A 195 2.84 -7.09 -22.46
N HIS A 196 1.94 -7.36 -23.40
CA HIS A 196 1.39 -6.35 -24.30
C HIS A 196 0.63 -5.27 -23.52
N MET A 197 -0.16 -5.67 -22.53
CA MET A 197 -0.85 -4.74 -21.64
C MET A 197 0.12 -3.95 -20.76
N LEU A 198 1.10 -4.59 -20.14
CA LEU A 198 2.10 -3.91 -19.31
C LEU A 198 2.90 -2.88 -20.10
N THR A 199 3.26 -3.18 -21.34
CA THR A 199 3.97 -2.23 -22.22
C THR A 199 3.17 -0.95 -22.46
N LYS A 200 1.82 -1.03 -22.50
CA LYS A 200 0.95 0.14 -22.60
C LYS A 200 0.83 0.91 -21.29
N LEU A 201 0.93 0.23 -20.14
CA LEU A 201 0.78 0.82 -18.80
C LEU A 201 2.05 1.44 -18.25
N ARG A 202 3.22 0.98 -18.70
CA ARG A 202 4.55 1.51 -18.32
C ARG A 202 4.92 2.83 -19.02
N LYS A 203 4.18 3.22 -20.05
CA LYS A 203 4.33 4.51 -20.77
C LYS A 203 3.61 5.62 -20.02
#